data_AF-A0A6A5RBV2-F1
#
_entry.id   AF-A0A6A5RBV2-F1
#
_cell.length_a   1.000
_cell.length_b   1.000
_cell.length_c   1.000
_cell.angle_alpha   90.00
_cell.angle_beta   90.00
_cell.angle_gamma   90.00
#
_symmetry.space_group_name_H-M   'P 1'
#
loop_
_entity.id
_entity.type
_entity.pdbx_description
1 polymer ?
#
loop_
_entity_poly.entity_id
_entity_poly.type
_entity_poly.pdbx_seq_one_letter_code
_entity_poly.pdbx_strand_id
1 'polypeptide(L)'
;MPTSLPLKETLEGLPSLSSTSTELRSRTRDVIQSSSNIPILVALDDDPTGTQTCHDIQVLTTWTVPVLKAEFEDTAPGSGFFILTNSRALHPPAARELTIEICQNLKEAAAQAGKRFEVVLRGDSTLRGHFPVEPEAVEEALGASDAWILAPFFLQGGRYTIDDVHYVAEGDVLVPAAETPFARDATFGFKSSHMADWVIEKSKGTISRDRVRGISLTDIRTGGPDKVNEILQSASKGTVFIANAAAEEDMDVVVQGILKASAQGRKFLFRSAAAFVSARLGISPIPPITARKLQLSTATGGLIIAGSYVPKTTSQLKALIEVAGDKLTTVELNVNKLLESDASRGQELNHALEVASKALQQPKDVLIMTSRDIITGADERSSLDIGSVVAAALVAFLERLQVKPRYLIAKGGITSSDMATKGLRMKKATVMGQAAPGVPLWRCDEPTSKWAGLPYVVFPGNVGGEYTLAEVAEKWRPSISVNRC
;
A
#
# COMPACT_ATOMS: atom_id res chain seq x y z
N MET A 1 -27.87 10.50 -6.32
CA MET A 1 -26.92 9.36 -6.22
C MET A 1 -25.94 9.50 -7.37
N PRO A 2 -24.62 9.42 -7.13
CA PRO A 2 -23.63 9.38 -8.21
C PRO A 2 -23.92 8.22 -9.16
N THR A 3 -23.59 8.36 -10.45
CA THR A 3 -23.81 7.32 -11.47
C THR A 3 -22.49 6.85 -12.04
N SER A 4 -22.46 5.64 -12.59
CA SER A 4 -21.32 5.16 -13.36
C SER A 4 -21.05 6.05 -14.58
N LEU A 5 -19.78 6.24 -14.92
CA LEU A 5 -19.33 7.10 -16.03
C LEU A 5 -18.43 6.34 -17.01
N PRO A 6 -18.46 6.66 -18.31
CA PRO A 6 -17.49 6.11 -19.28
C PRO A 6 -16.09 6.67 -19.01
N LEU A 7 -15.13 5.80 -18.69
CA LEU A 7 -13.78 6.21 -18.26
C LEU A 7 -13.12 7.15 -19.27
N LYS A 8 -13.00 6.72 -20.53
CA LYS A 8 -12.27 7.45 -21.56
C LYS A 8 -12.90 8.82 -21.84
N GLU A 9 -14.21 8.86 -22.12
CA GLU A 9 -14.93 10.10 -22.43
C GLU A 9 -14.91 11.07 -21.24
N THR A 10 -15.03 10.55 -20.01
CA THR A 10 -14.93 11.37 -18.79
C THR A 10 -13.57 12.04 -18.72
N LEU A 11 -12.48 11.28 -18.91
CA LEU A 11 -11.12 11.84 -18.83
C LEU A 11 -10.82 12.83 -19.98
N GLU A 12 -11.32 12.57 -21.18
CA GLU A 12 -11.19 13.46 -22.35
C GLU A 12 -11.97 14.77 -22.18
N GLY A 13 -13.05 14.77 -21.40
CA GLY A 13 -13.84 15.96 -21.08
C GLY A 13 -13.26 16.86 -19.99
N LEU A 14 -12.22 16.42 -19.28
CA LEU A 14 -11.58 17.22 -18.23
C LEU A 14 -10.69 18.33 -18.82
N PRO A 15 -10.46 19.43 -18.07
CA PRO A 15 -9.50 20.45 -18.48
C PRO A 15 -8.12 19.84 -18.80
N SER A 16 -7.42 20.39 -19.78
CA SER A 16 -6.12 19.85 -20.21
C SER A 16 -5.02 20.07 -19.17
N LEU A 17 -4.10 19.11 -19.06
CA LEU A 17 -2.87 19.24 -18.28
C LEU A 17 -1.80 19.98 -19.08
N SER A 18 -1.11 20.92 -18.44
CA SER A 18 -0.09 21.78 -19.08
C SER A 18 1.36 21.34 -18.82
N SER A 19 1.58 20.39 -17.92
CA SER A 19 2.90 19.87 -17.56
C SER A 19 2.79 18.38 -17.23
N THR A 20 3.87 17.65 -17.43
CA THR A 20 3.96 16.22 -17.11
C THR A 20 4.28 15.99 -15.63
N SER A 21 3.92 14.82 -15.11
CA SER A 21 4.28 14.44 -13.73
C SER A 21 5.80 14.48 -13.48
N THR A 22 6.62 14.13 -14.47
CA THR A 22 8.09 14.21 -14.36
C THR A 22 8.57 15.64 -14.12
N GLU A 23 8.04 16.61 -14.86
CA GLU A 23 8.40 18.03 -14.71
C GLU A 23 7.90 18.59 -13.38
N LEU A 24 6.66 18.28 -13.00
CA LEU A 24 6.07 18.74 -11.74
C LEU A 24 6.82 18.16 -10.53
N ARG A 25 7.17 16.86 -10.56
CA ARG A 25 7.96 16.24 -9.50
C ARG A 25 9.40 16.76 -9.45
N SER A 26 9.96 17.18 -10.57
CA SER A 26 11.25 17.89 -10.56
C SER A 26 11.15 19.21 -9.81
N ARG A 27 10.14 20.03 -10.11
CA ARG A 27 9.90 21.29 -9.37
C ARG A 27 9.66 21.05 -7.89
N THR A 28 8.92 19.99 -7.54
CA THR A 28 8.71 19.59 -6.15
C THR A 28 10.03 19.22 -5.45
N ARG A 29 10.92 18.48 -6.12
CA ARG A 29 12.26 18.18 -5.58
C ARG A 29 13.09 19.44 -5.39
N ASP A 30 13.06 20.38 -6.33
CA ASP A 30 13.80 21.64 -6.21
C ASP A 30 13.34 22.43 -4.97
N VAL A 31 12.02 22.49 -4.73
CA VAL A 31 11.46 23.10 -3.52
C VAL A 31 11.93 22.37 -2.26
N ILE A 32 11.85 21.03 -2.24
CA ILE A 32 12.28 20.20 -1.11
C ILE A 32 13.76 20.39 -0.78
N GLN A 33 14.63 20.38 -1.79
CA GLN A 33 16.08 20.46 -1.62
C GLN A 33 16.56 21.89 -1.31
N SER A 34 15.81 22.91 -1.73
CA SER A 34 16.15 24.31 -1.46
C SER A 34 15.81 24.79 -0.04
N SER A 35 15.10 23.99 0.76
CA SER A 35 14.66 24.39 2.11
C SER A 35 14.86 23.28 3.14
N SER A 36 15.79 23.51 4.08
CA SER A 36 16.01 22.63 5.23
C SER A 36 14.86 22.64 6.25
N ASN A 37 13.89 23.55 6.09
CA ASN A 37 12.75 23.69 6.99
C ASN A 37 11.57 22.78 6.63
N ILE A 38 11.62 22.11 5.48
CA ILE A 38 10.55 21.20 5.06
C ILE A 38 10.62 19.94 5.94
N PRO A 39 9.52 19.59 6.62
CA PRO A 39 9.50 18.44 7.51
C PRO A 39 9.70 17.13 6.73
N ILE A 40 10.28 16.14 7.41
CA ILE A 40 10.32 14.76 6.96
C ILE A 40 8.88 14.22 6.92
N LEU A 41 8.47 13.60 5.82
CA LEU A 41 7.17 12.96 5.71
C LEU A 41 7.25 11.53 6.26
N VAL A 42 6.53 11.25 7.33
CA VAL A 42 6.39 9.90 7.88
C VAL A 42 5.06 9.32 7.44
N ALA A 43 5.10 8.27 6.63
CA ALA A 43 3.90 7.59 6.15
C ALA A 43 3.54 6.42 7.06
N LEU A 44 2.41 6.51 7.76
CA LEU A 44 1.86 5.40 8.52
C LEU A 44 0.97 4.56 7.59
N ASP A 45 1.44 3.38 7.23
CA ASP A 45 0.82 2.49 6.26
C ASP A 45 -0.05 1.44 6.97
N ASP A 46 -1.37 1.57 6.81
CA ASP A 46 -2.37 0.73 7.50
C ASP A 46 -2.44 -0.73 6.97
N ASP A 47 -1.72 -1.03 5.89
CA ASP A 47 -1.61 -2.33 5.19
C ASP A 47 -0.32 -2.32 4.36
N PRO A 48 0.51 -3.39 4.28
CA PRO A 48 1.82 -3.41 3.58
C PRO A 48 1.86 -2.97 2.11
N THR A 49 0.71 -2.72 1.48
CA THR A 49 0.61 -2.33 0.08
C THR A 49 0.88 -0.85 -0.20
N GLY A 50 1.10 0.03 0.79
CA GLY A 50 1.09 1.48 0.57
C GLY A 50 2.27 2.13 -0.08
N THR A 51 3.33 1.38 -0.27
CA THR A 51 4.54 1.81 -0.98
C THR A 51 4.43 1.76 -2.51
N GLN A 52 3.22 1.58 -3.03
CA GLN A 52 2.86 1.31 -4.43
C GLN A 52 3.45 2.23 -5.49
N THR A 53 3.66 3.52 -5.21
CA THR A 53 4.12 4.51 -6.19
C THR A 53 5.52 5.03 -5.87
N CYS A 54 6.19 4.46 -4.87
CA CYS A 54 7.48 4.93 -4.38
C CYS A 54 8.64 4.02 -4.80
N HIS A 55 9.85 4.55 -4.74
CA HIS A 55 11.11 3.82 -4.84
C HIS A 55 12.19 4.57 -4.06
N ASP A 56 13.28 3.87 -3.72
CA ASP A 56 14.43 4.37 -2.97
C ASP A 56 14.05 5.03 -1.63
N ILE A 57 13.07 4.45 -0.94
CA ILE A 57 12.56 4.91 0.36
C ILE A 57 12.53 3.76 1.36
N GLN A 58 12.77 4.06 2.65
CA GLN A 58 12.75 3.05 3.70
C GLN A 58 11.32 2.74 4.18
N VAL A 59 11.12 1.50 4.59
CA VAL A 59 9.95 0.97 5.28
C VAL A 59 10.42 0.32 6.56
N LEU A 60 9.92 0.84 7.68
CA LEU A 60 10.13 0.26 9.00
C LEU A 60 8.95 -0.63 9.36
N THR A 61 9.22 -1.78 9.95
CA THR A 61 8.19 -2.68 10.50
C THR A 61 8.17 -2.65 12.03
N THR A 62 9.02 -1.80 12.62
CA THR A 62 9.14 -1.58 14.07
C THR A 62 9.32 -0.09 14.32
N TRP A 63 8.83 0.40 15.47
CA TRP A 63 8.73 1.84 15.76
C TRP A 63 9.20 2.17 17.19
N THR A 64 10.25 1.49 17.67
CA THR A 64 10.88 1.87 18.94
C THR A 64 11.62 3.21 18.75
N VAL A 65 11.70 4.01 19.82
CA VAL A 65 12.39 5.32 19.78
C VAL A 65 13.83 5.22 19.21
N PRO A 66 14.67 4.23 19.58
CA PRO A 66 16.00 4.09 19.00
C PRO A 66 16.00 3.82 17.49
N VAL A 67 15.08 2.98 17.00
CA VAL A 67 14.96 2.67 15.57
C VAL A 67 14.52 3.90 14.79
N LEU A 68 13.50 4.61 15.29
CA LEU A 68 12.99 5.82 14.66
C LEU A 68 14.03 6.95 14.67
N LYS A 69 14.78 7.09 15.76
CA LYS A 69 15.84 8.10 15.86
C LYS A 69 16.91 7.87 14.80
N ALA A 70 17.39 6.63 14.67
CA ALA A 70 18.37 6.28 13.65
C ALA A 70 17.85 6.59 12.23
N GLU A 71 16.59 6.26 11.95
CA GLU A 71 15.98 6.59 10.66
C GLU A 71 15.84 8.10 10.43
N PHE A 72 15.51 8.88 11.45
CA PHE A 72 15.49 10.35 11.37
C PHE A 72 16.88 10.95 11.13
N GLU A 73 17.93 10.38 11.71
CA GLU A 73 19.32 10.79 11.46
C GLU A 73 19.74 10.51 10.02
N ASP A 74 19.35 9.36 9.48
CA ASP A 74 19.61 8.93 8.10
C ASP A 74 18.72 9.65 7.05
N THR A 75 17.58 10.22 7.47
CA THR A 75 16.64 10.87 6.57
C THR A 75 16.91 12.37 6.42
N ALA A 76 17.08 12.81 5.17
CA ALA A 76 17.25 14.22 4.83
C ALA A 76 15.92 15.01 4.98
N PRO A 77 15.97 16.30 5.34
CA PRO A 77 14.78 17.17 5.34
C PRO A 77 14.01 17.12 4.00
N GLY A 78 12.69 17.17 4.10
CA GLY A 78 11.74 17.03 3.00
C GLY A 78 11.73 15.68 2.25
N SER A 79 12.56 14.71 2.64
CA SER A 79 12.41 13.31 2.29
C SER A 79 11.42 12.61 3.25
N GLY A 80 11.35 11.28 3.23
CA GLY A 80 10.42 10.55 4.08
C GLY A 80 10.75 9.07 4.21
N PHE A 81 10.00 8.39 5.07
CA PHE A 81 10.02 6.94 5.24
C PHE A 81 8.64 6.44 5.65
N PHE A 82 8.41 5.14 5.47
CA PHE A 82 7.18 4.47 5.85
C PHE A 82 7.34 3.73 7.18
N ILE A 83 6.24 3.63 7.93
CA ILE A 83 6.07 2.68 9.02
C ILE A 83 4.88 1.79 8.65
N LEU A 84 5.13 0.50 8.50
CA LEU A 84 4.07 -0.49 8.34
C LEU A 84 3.39 -0.71 9.70
N THR A 85 2.20 -0.14 9.87
CA THR A 85 1.41 -0.28 11.11
C THR A 85 0.52 -1.52 11.05
N ASN A 86 0.04 -1.87 9.85
CA ASN A 86 -0.98 -2.89 9.63
C ASN A 86 -2.24 -2.66 10.51
N SER A 87 -2.54 -1.39 10.84
CA SER A 87 -3.62 -1.00 11.75
C SER A 87 -5.00 -1.44 11.26
N ARG A 88 -5.19 -1.62 9.93
CA ARG A 88 -6.47 -2.06 9.36
C ARG A 88 -6.88 -3.47 9.80
N ALA A 89 -5.93 -4.28 10.28
CA ALA A 89 -6.20 -5.59 10.85
C ALA A 89 -6.68 -5.54 12.32
N LEU A 90 -6.73 -4.35 12.92
CA LEU A 90 -7.11 -4.15 14.32
C LEU A 90 -8.55 -3.62 14.44
N HIS A 91 -9.14 -3.79 15.62
CA HIS A 91 -10.38 -3.10 15.95
C HIS A 91 -10.11 -1.62 16.30
N PRO A 92 -11.12 -0.72 16.19
CA PRO A 92 -10.91 0.72 16.35
C PRO A 92 -10.19 1.16 17.64
N PRO A 93 -10.46 0.60 18.83
CA PRO A 93 -9.73 0.99 20.05
C PRO A 93 -8.23 0.68 19.95
N ALA A 94 -7.87 -0.53 19.53
CA ALA A 94 -6.49 -0.94 19.36
C ALA A 94 -5.77 -0.16 18.24
N ALA A 95 -6.47 0.15 17.14
CA ALA A 95 -5.92 1.00 16.07
C ALA A 95 -5.62 2.43 16.57
N ARG A 96 -6.49 2.98 17.44
CA ARG A 96 -6.26 4.29 18.09
C ARG A 96 -5.03 4.25 18.99
N GLU A 97 -4.97 3.29 19.91
CA GLU A 97 -3.86 3.13 20.86
C GLU A 97 -2.52 2.98 20.13
N LEU A 98 -2.47 2.12 19.10
CA LEU A 98 -1.29 1.96 18.26
C LEU A 98 -0.88 3.26 17.57
N THR A 99 -1.83 4.02 17.02
CA THR A 99 -1.53 5.29 16.34
C THR A 99 -0.96 6.31 17.32
N ILE A 100 -1.50 6.39 18.53
CA ILE A 100 -0.99 7.26 19.60
C ILE A 100 0.42 6.86 20.00
N GLU A 101 0.67 5.56 20.24
CA GLU A 101 1.99 5.03 20.59
C GLU A 101 3.04 5.39 19.52
N ILE A 102 2.75 5.11 18.25
CA ILE A 102 3.66 5.42 17.14
C ILE A 102 3.95 6.93 17.09
N CYS A 103 2.92 7.77 17.21
CA CYS A 103 3.09 9.22 17.18
C CYS A 103 3.91 9.76 18.36
N GLN A 104 3.72 9.20 19.56
CA GLN A 104 4.51 9.56 20.74
C GLN A 104 5.98 9.17 20.55
N ASN A 105 6.25 7.96 20.05
CA ASN A 105 7.61 7.51 19.77
C ASN A 105 8.28 8.34 18.66
N LEU A 106 7.52 8.71 17.61
CA LEU A 106 7.99 9.60 16.55
C LEU A 106 8.36 10.99 17.09
N LYS A 107 7.50 11.56 17.94
CA LYS A 107 7.74 12.85 18.58
C LYS A 107 9.01 12.85 19.42
N GLU A 108 9.21 11.80 20.22
CA GLU A 108 10.43 11.66 21.02
C GLU A 108 11.66 11.47 20.14
N ALA A 109 11.62 10.54 19.18
CA ALA A 109 12.74 10.24 18.29
C ALA A 109 13.15 11.45 17.44
N ALA A 110 12.19 12.17 16.86
CA ALA A 110 12.44 13.37 16.08
C ALA A 110 13.07 14.49 16.92
N ALA A 111 12.62 14.66 18.17
CA ALA A 111 13.22 15.62 19.10
C ALA A 111 14.67 15.25 19.43
N GLN A 112 14.97 13.97 19.66
CA GLN A 112 16.34 13.49 19.90
C GLN A 112 17.25 13.64 18.67
N ALA A 113 16.71 13.49 17.45
CA ALA A 113 17.44 13.68 16.20
C ALA A 113 17.52 15.14 15.73
N GLY A 114 16.84 16.07 16.41
CA GLY A 114 16.75 17.48 16.00
C GLY A 114 16.02 17.67 14.65
N LYS A 115 15.06 16.80 14.33
CA LYS A 115 14.32 16.82 13.06
C LYS A 115 12.87 17.25 13.25
N ARG A 116 12.30 17.86 12.21
CA ARG A 116 10.86 18.12 12.10
C ARG A 116 10.23 17.08 11.20
N PHE A 117 9.01 16.68 11.52
CA PHE A 117 8.25 15.73 10.70
C PHE A 117 6.78 16.12 10.60
N GLU A 118 6.13 15.55 9.59
CA GLU A 118 4.69 15.54 9.39
C GLU A 118 4.22 14.11 9.09
N VAL A 119 2.95 13.82 9.36
CA VAL A 119 2.39 12.48 9.21
C VAL A 119 1.42 12.44 8.05
N VAL A 120 1.54 11.40 7.22
CA VAL A 120 0.48 10.97 6.31
C VAL A 120 -0.03 9.61 6.73
N LEU A 121 -1.34 9.52 6.93
CA LEU A 121 -2.06 8.28 7.14
C LEU A 121 -2.34 7.68 5.77
N ARG A 122 -1.48 6.76 5.33
CA ARG A 122 -1.70 6.04 4.09
C ARG A 122 -2.76 4.98 4.37
N GLY A 123 -3.90 5.12 3.69
CA GLY A 123 -5.03 4.19 3.73
C GLY A 123 -5.31 3.48 2.41
N ASP A 124 -6.39 2.70 2.40
CA ASP A 124 -6.89 2.03 1.21
C ASP A 124 -7.43 3.04 0.19
N SER A 125 -7.01 2.89 -1.07
CA SER A 125 -7.58 3.64 -2.18
C SER A 125 -9.08 3.40 -2.36
N THR A 126 -9.66 2.30 -1.85
CA THR A 126 -11.12 2.09 -1.86
C THR A 126 -11.82 2.55 -0.59
N LEU A 127 -11.25 3.54 0.11
CA LEU A 127 -11.83 4.24 1.27
C LEU A 127 -12.03 3.39 2.54
N ARG A 128 -11.44 2.19 2.61
CA ARG A 128 -11.47 1.38 3.84
C ARG A 128 -10.42 1.85 4.85
N GLY A 129 -10.66 1.57 6.12
CA GLY A 129 -9.79 1.93 7.24
C GLY A 129 -10.47 2.80 8.30
N HIS A 130 -9.71 3.16 9.34
CA HIS A 130 -10.23 3.74 10.58
C HIS A 130 -10.39 5.26 10.50
N PHE A 131 -11.15 5.77 9.54
CA PHE A 131 -11.54 7.19 9.52
C PHE A 131 -12.80 7.44 10.36
N PRO A 132 -12.87 8.50 11.19
CA PRO A 132 -11.83 9.50 11.49
C PRO A 132 -10.91 9.14 12.68
N VAL A 133 -11.02 7.93 13.24
CA VAL A 133 -10.30 7.49 14.45
C VAL A 133 -8.79 7.70 14.37
N GLU A 134 -8.15 7.30 13.26
CA GLU A 134 -6.69 7.47 13.05
C GLU A 134 -6.29 8.95 12.98
N PRO A 135 -6.93 9.81 12.15
CA PRO A 135 -6.66 11.25 12.19
C PRO A 135 -6.78 11.89 13.57
N GLU A 136 -7.84 11.56 14.32
CA GLU A 136 -8.06 12.08 15.67
C GLU A 136 -6.97 11.61 16.65
N ALA A 137 -6.48 10.38 16.51
CA ALA A 137 -5.38 9.83 17.31
C ALA A 137 -4.05 10.55 17.04
N VAL A 138 -3.78 10.90 15.78
CA VAL A 138 -2.60 11.70 15.41
C VAL A 138 -2.68 13.08 16.03
N GLU A 139 -3.82 13.76 15.94
CA GLU A 139 -3.97 15.10 16.54
C GLU A 139 -3.93 15.08 18.07
N GLU A 140 -4.39 14.01 18.71
CA GLU A 140 -4.24 13.81 20.15
C GLU A 140 -2.75 13.77 20.56
N ALA A 141 -1.92 13.03 19.81
CA ALA A 141 -0.51 12.85 20.14
C ALA A 141 0.40 14.01 19.70
N LEU A 142 0.14 14.59 18.53
CA LEU A 142 1.02 15.56 17.87
C LEU A 142 0.49 17.00 17.89
N GLY A 143 -0.79 17.19 18.27
CA GLY A 143 -1.48 18.47 18.27
C GLY A 143 -2.30 18.70 16.99
N ALA A 144 -3.27 19.60 17.09
CA ALA A 144 -4.23 19.87 16.03
C ALA A 144 -3.59 20.49 14.77
N SER A 145 -4.01 20.00 13.61
CA SER A 145 -3.73 20.60 12.31
C SER A 145 -4.68 21.77 12.01
N ASP A 146 -4.37 22.56 10.98
CA ASP A 146 -5.29 23.59 10.48
C ASP A 146 -6.38 22.98 9.60
N ALA A 147 -6.06 21.95 8.83
CA ALA A 147 -7.01 21.24 7.99
C ALA A 147 -6.54 19.81 7.69
N TRP A 148 -7.49 18.93 7.38
CA TRP A 148 -7.19 17.60 6.86
C TRP A 148 -7.28 17.61 5.34
N ILE A 149 -6.42 16.85 4.67
CA ILE A 149 -6.49 16.61 3.22
C ILE A 149 -6.80 15.14 2.99
N LEU A 150 -7.90 14.86 2.30
CA LEU A 150 -8.29 13.54 1.82
C LEU A 150 -7.90 13.38 0.36
N ALA A 151 -6.95 12.49 0.07
CA ALA A 151 -6.39 12.26 -1.25
C ALA A 151 -6.40 10.77 -1.63
N PRO A 152 -7.59 10.16 -1.89
CA PRO A 152 -7.71 8.72 -2.13
C PRO A 152 -7.31 8.28 -3.55
N PHE A 153 -6.81 9.19 -4.39
CA PHE A 153 -6.43 8.91 -5.77
C PHE A 153 -5.29 7.90 -5.89
N PHE A 154 -5.45 6.94 -6.81
CA PHE A 154 -4.43 5.96 -7.14
C PHE A 154 -4.62 5.43 -8.56
N LEU A 155 -3.85 5.98 -9.51
CA LEU A 155 -4.00 5.73 -10.95
C LEU A 155 -3.79 4.26 -11.33
N GLN A 156 -2.74 3.62 -10.81
CA GLN A 156 -2.40 2.23 -11.14
C GLN A 156 -3.41 1.25 -10.54
N GLY A 157 -4.15 1.67 -9.52
CA GLY A 157 -5.32 0.98 -9.03
C GLY A 157 -6.60 1.35 -9.78
N GLY A 158 -6.62 2.34 -10.66
CA GLY A 158 -7.84 2.84 -11.29
C GLY A 158 -8.78 3.53 -10.30
N ARG A 159 -8.24 4.26 -9.32
CA ARG A 159 -9.04 5.03 -8.34
C ARG A 159 -8.97 6.51 -8.67
N TYR A 160 -10.14 7.11 -8.89
CA TYR A 160 -10.30 8.47 -9.38
C TYR A 160 -11.19 9.25 -8.41
N THR A 161 -10.94 10.55 -8.25
CA THR A 161 -11.86 11.45 -7.55
C THR A 161 -12.19 12.61 -8.48
N ILE A 162 -13.44 12.66 -8.94
CA ILE A 162 -13.92 13.60 -9.95
C ILE A 162 -15.23 14.20 -9.43
N ASP A 163 -15.32 15.53 -9.41
CA ASP A 163 -16.46 16.28 -8.85
C ASP A 163 -16.85 15.81 -7.44
N ASP A 164 -15.83 15.62 -6.59
CA ASP A 164 -15.92 15.10 -5.22
C ASP A 164 -16.52 13.69 -5.11
N VAL A 165 -16.72 12.96 -6.21
CA VAL A 165 -17.13 11.56 -6.20
C VAL A 165 -15.91 10.67 -6.41
N HIS A 166 -15.76 9.67 -5.55
CA HIS A 166 -14.72 8.66 -5.69
C HIS A 166 -15.20 7.46 -6.51
N TYR A 167 -14.40 7.09 -7.51
CA TYR A 167 -14.70 6.03 -8.46
C TYR A 167 -13.61 4.95 -8.48
N VAL A 168 -14.03 3.72 -8.79
CA VAL A 168 -13.16 2.60 -9.11
C VAL A 168 -13.40 2.24 -10.57
N ALA A 169 -12.33 2.19 -11.36
CA ALA A 169 -12.40 1.74 -12.74
C ALA A 169 -12.55 0.22 -12.81
N GLU A 170 -13.57 -0.23 -13.53
CA GLU A 170 -13.82 -1.62 -13.89
C GLU A 170 -13.95 -1.72 -15.41
N GLY A 171 -12.86 -2.10 -16.08
CA GLY A 171 -12.76 -1.99 -17.54
C GLY A 171 -12.80 -0.53 -17.99
N ASP A 172 -13.71 -0.21 -18.91
CA ASP A 172 -13.88 1.15 -19.46
C ASP A 172 -14.92 1.99 -18.70
N VAL A 173 -15.33 1.56 -17.50
CA VAL A 173 -16.36 2.24 -16.68
C VAL A 173 -15.79 2.67 -15.34
N LEU A 174 -16.06 3.91 -14.95
CA LEU A 174 -15.87 4.44 -13.61
C LEU A 174 -17.10 4.13 -12.77
N VAL A 175 -16.99 3.17 -11.86
CA VAL A 175 -18.07 2.77 -10.95
C VAL A 175 -17.95 3.57 -9.65
N PRO A 176 -19.03 4.21 -9.15
CA PRO A 176 -18.99 4.90 -7.86
C PRO A 176 -18.55 3.94 -6.75
N ALA A 177 -17.63 4.37 -5.88
CA ALA A 177 -17.00 3.48 -4.91
C ALA A 177 -18.00 2.72 -4.01
N ALA A 178 -19.13 3.35 -3.66
CA ALA A 178 -20.20 2.76 -2.86
C ALA A 178 -20.97 1.62 -3.56
N GLU A 179 -20.93 1.55 -4.89
CA GLU A 179 -21.57 0.49 -5.67
C GLU A 179 -20.67 -0.76 -5.81
N THR A 180 -19.37 -0.60 -5.52
CA THR A 180 -18.40 -1.68 -5.59
C THR A 180 -18.54 -2.66 -4.41
N PRO A 181 -18.02 -3.89 -4.54
CA PRO A 181 -17.94 -4.82 -3.41
C PRO A 181 -17.15 -4.27 -2.20
N PHE A 182 -16.23 -3.32 -2.40
CA PHE A 182 -15.41 -2.75 -1.33
C PHE A 182 -16.23 -1.96 -0.30
N ALA A 183 -17.34 -1.36 -0.73
CA ALA A 183 -18.24 -0.62 0.14
C ALA A 183 -19.14 -1.53 1.00
N ARG A 184 -19.23 -2.82 0.66
CA ARG A 184 -19.96 -3.85 1.41
C ARG A 184 -19.05 -4.62 2.38
N ASP A 185 -17.85 -4.11 2.63
CA ASP A 185 -16.93 -4.64 3.62
C ASP A 185 -17.60 -4.68 5.01
N ALA A 186 -17.49 -5.81 5.72
CA ALA A 186 -18.18 -6.02 6.98
C ALA A 186 -17.70 -5.07 8.09
N THR A 187 -16.43 -4.65 8.03
CA THR A 187 -15.81 -3.80 9.05
C THR A 187 -15.81 -2.33 8.63
N PHE A 188 -15.50 -2.06 7.36
CA PHE A 188 -15.23 -0.71 6.86
C PHE A 188 -16.25 -0.17 5.86
N GLY A 189 -17.36 -0.90 5.66
CA GLY A 189 -18.40 -0.54 4.70
C GLY A 189 -18.91 0.89 4.81
N PHE A 190 -19.44 1.38 3.69
CA PHE A 190 -19.95 2.73 3.53
C PHE A 190 -21.01 2.79 2.42
N LYS A 191 -21.81 3.86 2.39
CA LYS A 191 -22.93 4.02 1.43
C LYS A 191 -22.72 5.16 0.45
N SER A 192 -21.89 6.14 0.77
CA SER A 192 -21.67 7.29 -0.10
C SER A 192 -20.40 7.19 -0.93
N SER A 193 -20.50 7.52 -2.22
CA SER A 193 -19.34 7.77 -3.09
C SER A 193 -18.98 9.25 -3.17
N HIS A 194 -19.90 10.16 -2.80
CA HIS A 194 -19.60 11.58 -2.71
C HIS A 194 -18.79 11.81 -1.43
N MET A 195 -17.54 12.23 -1.57
CA MET A 195 -16.54 12.24 -0.50
C MET A 195 -16.96 13.08 0.71
N ALA A 196 -17.67 14.19 0.50
CA ALA A 196 -18.20 14.96 1.62
C ALA A 196 -19.26 14.22 2.46
N ASP A 197 -20.16 13.50 1.80
CA ASP A 197 -21.16 12.69 2.49
C ASP A 197 -20.53 11.45 3.11
N TRP A 198 -19.50 10.88 2.47
CA TRP A 198 -18.67 9.82 3.04
C TRP A 198 -17.98 10.27 4.33
N VAL A 199 -17.43 11.50 4.37
CA VAL A 199 -16.82 12.07 5.59
C VAL A 199 -17.84 12.12 6.73
N ILE A 200 -19.03 12.66 6.46
CA ILE A 200 -20.12 12.77 7.44
C ILE A 200 -20.56 11.38 7.93
N GLU A 201 -20.73 10.44 7.00
CA GLU A 201 -21.10 9.05 7.29
C GLU A 201 -20.09 8.39 8.22
N LYS A 202 -18.81 8.40 7.84
CA LYS A 202 -17.75 7.74 8.61
C LYS A 202 -17.48 8.43 9.95
N SER A 203 -17.65 9.76 10.01
CA SER A 203 -17.54 10.51 11.26
C SER A 203 -18.82 10.45 12.12
N LYS A 204 -19.88 9.75 11.68
CA LYS A 204 -21.18 9.72 12.36
C LYS A 204 -21.73 11.13 12.66
N GLY A 205 -21.49 12.07 11.75
CA GLY A 205 -21.95 13.46 11.84
C GLY A 205 -21.10 14.40 12.71
N THR A 206 -20.01 13.94 13.35
CA THR A 206 -19.13 14.84 14.12
C THR A 206 -18.40 15.87 13.26
N ILE A 207 -18.16 15.56 11.98
CA ILE A 207 -17.68 16.49 10.96
C ILE A 207 -18.88 16.90 10.11
N SER A 208 -19.23 18.18 10.15
CA SER A 208 -20.38 18.74 9.43
C SER A 208 -20.06 19.02 7.96
N ARG A 209 -21.09 19.06 7.10
CA ARG A 209 -20.94 19.24 5.64
C ARG A 209 -20.23 20.52 5.24
N ASP A 210 -20.48 21.61 5.97
CA ASP A 210 -19.88 22.94 5.77
C ASP A 210 -18.37 22.96 6.04
N ARG A 211 -17.88 22.01 6.84
CA ARG A 211 -16.44 21.81 7.07
C ARG A 211 -15.75 21.02 5.96
N VAL A 212 -16.48 20.48 4.97
CA VAL A 212 -15.90 19.67 3.91
C VAL A 212 -15.93 20.41 2.57
N ARG A 213 -14.75 20.61 1.96
CA ARG A 213 -14.59 21.38 0.72
C ARG A 213 -13.80 20.60 -0.33
N GLY A 214 -14.28 20.54 -1.56
CA GLY A 214 -13.52 20.02 -2.69
C GLY A 214 -12.47 21.01 -3.19
N ILE A 215 -11.31 20.49 -3.59
CA ILE A 215 -10.37 21.18 -4.49
C ILE A 215 -10.64 20.61 -5.87
N SER A 216 -11.31 21.38 -6.73
CA SER A 216 -11.84 20.88 -8.00
C SER A 216 -10.74 20.64 -9.04
N LEU A 217 -11.00 19.75 -10.03
CA LEU A 217 -10.08 19.56 -11.15
C LEU A 217 -9.88 20.84 -11.97
N THR A 218 -10.88 21.72 -12.03
CA THR A 218 -10.75 23.03 -12.68
C THR A 218 -9.78 23.94 -11.94
N ASP A 219 -9.90 24.05 -10.61
CA ASP A 219 -8.96 24.82 -9.78
C ASP A 219 -7.54 24.29 -9.92
N ILE A 220 -7.39 22.96 -9.94
CA ILE A 220 -6.10 22.28 -10.06
C ILE A 220 -5.48 22.52 -11.44
N ARG A 221 -6.18 22.18 -12.52
CA ARG A 221 -5.61 22.16 -13.88
C ARG A 221 -5.52 23.54 -14.52
N THR A 222 -6.45 24.43 -14.21
CA THR A 222 -6.49 25.79 -14.79
C THR A 222 -5.86 26.82 -13.86
N GLY A 223 -6.14 26.73 -12.56
CA GLY A 223 -5.59 27.66 -11.56
C GLY A 223 -4.18 27.30 -11.07
N GLY A 224 -3.79 26.02 -11.17
CA GLY A 224 -2.47 25.55 -10.79
C GLY A 224 -2.18 25.64 -9.30
N PRO A 225 -0.89 25.50 -8.90
CA PRO A 225 -0.49 25.48 -7.49
C PRO A 225 -0.86 26.74 -6.71
N ASP A 226 -0.90 27.90 -7.36
CA ASP A 226 -1.25 29.17 -6.71
C ASP A 226 -2.72 29.23 -6.31
N LYS A 227 -3.63 28.73 -7.17
CA LYS A 227 -5.05 28.64 -6.82
C LYS A 227 -5.29 27.64 -5.69
N VAL A 228 -4.62 26.49 -5.73
CA VAL A 228 -4.68 25.51 -4.63
C VAL A 228 -4.21 26.15 -3.33
N ASN A 229 -3.09 26.88 -3.33
CA ASN A 229 -2.60 27.60 -2.15
C ASN A 229 -3.65 28.59 -1.61
N GLU A 230 -4.24 29.43 -2.47
CA GLU A 230 -5.29 30.38 -2.10
C GLU A 230 -6.47 29.69 -1.38
N ILE A 231 -6.95 28.58 -1.93
CA ILE A 231 -8.04 27.78 -1.35
C ILE A 231 -7.65 27.29 0.05
N LEU A 232 -6.45 26.72 0.20
CA LEU A 232 -5.96 26.17 1.47
C LEU A 232 -5.72 27.25 2.54
N GLN A 233 -5.30 28.46 2.15
CA GLN A 233 -5.14 29.61 3.05
C GLN A 233 -6.48 30.13 3.55
N SER A 234 -7.53 30.09 2.72
CA SER A 234 -8.88 30.56 3.09
C SER A 234 -9.61 29.67 4.11
N ALA A 235 -9.07 28.48 4.42
CA ALA A 235 -9.77 27.51 5.24
C ALA A 235 -9.81 27.89 6.73
N SER A 236 -11.00 27.85 7.32
CA SER A 236 -11.14 27.84 8.78
C SER A 236 -10.52 26.58 9.37
N LYS A 237 -10.04 26.68 10.61
CA LYS A 237 -9.43 25.54 11.31
C LYS A 237 -10.42 24.36 11.40
N GLY A 238 -9.94 23.16 11.10
CA GLY A 238 -10.75 21.94 11.08
C GLY A 238 -11.48 21.69 9.76
N THR A 239 -11.18 22.43 8.69
CA THR A 239 -11.67 22.09 7.35
C THR A 239 -11.11 20.74 6.91
N VAL A 240 -11.93 19.93 6.24
CA VAL A 240 -11.51 18.71 5.53
C VAL A 240 -11.57 18.99 4.04
N PHE A 241 -10.43 18.98 3.36
CA PHE A 241 -10.35 19.14 1.92
C PHE A 241 -10.39 17.79 1.21
N ILE A 242 -11.15 17.71 0.12
CA ILE A 242 -11.12 16.58 -0.81
C ILE A 242 -10.22 16.98 -1.99
N ALA A 243 -9.11 16.29 -2.18
CA ALA A 243 -8.27 16.46 -3.37
C ALA A 243 -8.86 15.64 -4.51
N ASN A 244 -9.46 16.32 -5.50
CA ASN A 244 -9.85 15.68 -6.74
C ASN A 244 -8.61 15.39 -7.58
N ALA A 245 -8.58 14.23 -8.23
CA ALA A 245 -7.51 13.85 -9.12
C ALA A 245 -8.00 12.75 -10.06
N ALA A 246 -7.63 12.90 -11.33
CA ALA A 246 -7.87 11.93 -12.38
C ALA A 246 -6.60 11.57 -13.16
N ALA A 247 -5.48 12.19 -12.80
CA ALA A 247 -4.14 11.94 -13.31
C ALA A 247 -3.10 12.19 -12.19
N GLU A 248 -1.89 11.67 -12.34
CA GLU A 248 -0.80 11.88 -11.36
C GLU A 248 -0.46 13.37 -11.23
N GLU A 249 -0.53 14.10 -12.35
CA GLU A 249 -0.29 15.53 -12.44
C GLU A 249 -1.24 16.36 -11.56
N ASP A 250 -2.50 15.93 -11.41
CA ASP A 250 -3.47 16.61 -10.54
C ASP A 250 -2.97 16.59 -9.09
N MET A 251 -2.47 15.43 -8.66
CA MET A 251 -1.91 15.26 -7.32
C MET A 251 -0.60 16.04 -7.15
N ASP A 252 0.25 16.06 -8.17
CA ASP A 252 1.50 16.82 -8.14
C ASP A 252 1.23 18.33 -8.00
N VAL A 253 0.22 18.87 -8.68
CA VAL A 253 -0.20 20.28 -8.53
C VAL A 253 -0.78 20.56 -7.15
N VAL A 254 -1.64 19.67 -6.63
CA VAL A 254 -2.19 19.80 -5.27
C VAL A 254 -1.07 19.86 -4.24
N VAL A 255 -0.08 18.97 -4.34
CA VAL A 255 1.10 18.95 -3.46
C VAL A 255 1.90 20.25 -3.53
N GLN A 256 2.13 20.80 -4.73
CA GLN A 256 2.85 22.08 -4.85
C GLN A 256 2.08 23.23 -4.18
N GLY A 257 0.73 23.23 -4.27
CA GLY A 257 -0.11 24.17 -3.52
C GLY A 257 -0.02 23.98 -2.01
N ILE A 258 0.00 22.73 -1.53
CA ILE A 258 0.20 22.40 -0.11
C ILE A 258 1.56 22.89 0.39
N LEU A 259 2.64 22.65 -0.36
CA LEU A 259 3.99 23.12 0.00
C LEU A 259 4.05 24.64 0.11
N LYS A 260 3.40 25.37 -0.81
CA LYS A 260 3.27 26.84 -0.72
C LYS A 260 2.49 27.26 0.53
N ALA A 261 1.38 26.59 0.83
CA ALA A 261 0.56 26.92 2.00
C ALA A 261 1.31 26.64 3.31
N SER A 262 2.06 25.55 3.37
CA SER A 262 2.88 25.21 4.53
C SER A 262 4.08 26.12 4.73
N ALA A 263 4.70 26.61 3.64
CA ALA A 263 5.72 27.66 3.73
C ALA A 263 5.18 28.97 4.33
N GLN A 264 3.87 29.20 4.22
CA GLN A 264 3.13 30.33 4.82
C GLN A 264 2.59 30.01 6.22
N GLY A 265 2.98 28.87 6.82
CA GLY A 265 2.70 28.53 8.21
C GLY A 265 1.53 27.56 8.43
N ARG A 266 0.84 27.11 7.38
CA ARG A 266 -0.29 26.17 7.50
C ARG A 266 0.18 24.74 7.78
N LYS A 267 -0.49 24.06 8.71
CA LYS A 267 -0.24 22.68 9.07
C LYS A 267 -1.39 21.79 8.60
N PHE A 268 -1.06 20.70 7.93
CA PHE A 268 -2.05 19.77 7.42
C PHE A 268 -1.83 18.37 8.00
N LEU A 269 -2.93 17.63 8.12
CA LEU A 269 -2.89 16.18 8.31
C LEU A 269 -3.43 15.51 7.06
N PHE A 270 -2.74 14.48 6.59
CA PHE A 270 -3.08 13.83 5.33
C PHE A 270 -3.67 12.45 5.60
N ARG A 271 -4.78 12.14 4.93
CA ARG A 271 -5.22 10.76 4.71
C ARG A 271 -5.26 10.51 3.22
N SER A 272 -4.44 9.59 2.73
CA SER A 272 -4.25 9.42 1.29
C SER A 272 -4.15 7.97 0.86
N ALA A 273 -4.31 7.75 -0.44
CA ALA A 273 -3.82 6.55 -1.10
C ALA A 273 -2.36 6.77 -1.56
N ALA A 274 -1.89 5.98 -2.53
CA ALA A 274 -0.48 5.91 -2.90
C ALA A 274 0.08 7.20 -3.55
N ALA A 275 -0.65 7.81 -4.49
CA ALA A 275 -0.13 8.87 -5.34
C ALA A 275 0.38 10.10 -4.57
N PHE A 276 -0.31 10.46 -3.47
CA PHE A 276 0.05 11.61 -2.64
C PHE A 276 1.48 11.51 -2.08
N VAL A 277 1.88 10.34 -1.59
CA VAL A 277 3.18 10.17 -0.93
C VAL A 277 4.32 10.38 -1.93
N SER A 278 4.23 9.74 -3.10
CA SER A 278 5.22 9.93 -4.17
C SER A 278 5.26 11.37 -4.69
N ALA A 279 4.09 12.02 -4.81
CA ALA A 279 4.01 13.42 -5.24
C ALA A 279 4.67 14.35 -4.21
N ARG A 280 4.36 14.20 -2.90
CA ARG A 280 4.92 15.00 -1.79
C ARG A 280 6.42 14.83 -1.62
N LEU A 281 6.95 13.66 -1.96
CA LEU A 281 8.39 13.38 -1.92
C LEU A 281 9.10 13.72 -3.24
N GLY A 282 8.36 14.12 -4.28
CA GLY A 282 8.93 14.37 -5.61
C GLY A 282 9.55 13.11 -6.25
N ILE A 283 9.05 11.92 -5.90
CA ILE A 283 9.55 10.63 -6.42
C ILE A 283 8.96 10.42 -7.82
N SER A 284 9.77 10.49 -8.87
CA SER A 284 9.29 10.32 -10.25
C SER A 284 8.82 8.88 -10.53
N PRO A 285 7.80 8.66 -11.39
CA PRO A 285 7.42 7.32 -11.80
C PRO A 285 8.57 6.61 -12.52
N ILE A 286 8.77 5.33 -12.23
CA ILE A 286 9.70 4.45 -12.95
C ILE A 286 8.95 3.24 -13.52
N PRO A 287 9.41 2.65 -14.63
CA PRO A 287 8.83 1.41 -15.13
C PRO A 287 9.07 0.26 -14.13
N PRO A 288 8.23 -0.80 -14.16
CA PRO A 288 8.43 -1.97 -13.32
C PRO A 288 9.84 -2.55 -13.43
N ILE A 289 10.37 -2.99 -12.29
CA ILE A 289 11.71 -3.51 -12.12
C ILE A 289 11.85 -4.88 -12.80
N THR A 290 12.87 -5.00 -13.65
CA THR A 290 13.16 -6.24 -14.38
C THR A 290 14.03 -7.20 -13.58
N ALA A 291 13.95 -8.50 -13.89
CA ALA A 291 14.82 -9.52 -13.33
C ALA A 291 16.31 -9.22 -13.51
N ARG A 292 16.68 -8.64 -14.67
CA ARG A 292 18.05 -8.21 -14.97
C ARG A 292 18.52 -7.11 -14.03
N LYS A 293 17.67 -6.11 -13.73
CA LYS A 293 18.00 -5.04 -12.79
C LYS A 293 18.19 -5.56 -11.36
N LEU A 294 17.46 -6.63 -10.98
CA LEU A 294 17.60 -7.30 -9.69
C LEU A 294 18.73 -8.33 -9.60
N GLN A 295 19.36 -8.66 -10.74
CA GLN A 295 20.39 -9.70 -10.82
C GLN A 295 19.92 -11.04 -10.23
N LEU A 296 18.68 -11.44 -10.54
CA LEU A 296 18.09 -12.65 -9.97
C LEU A 296 18.93 -13.89 -10.32
N SER A 297 19.17 -14.73 -9.30
CA SER A 297 19.82 -16.01 -9.49
C SER A 297 19.02 -16.90 -10.43
N THR A 298 19.72 -17.62 -11.32
CA THR A 298 19.14 -18.65 -12.18
C THR A 298 19.26 -20.05 -11.57
N ALA A 299 19.94 -20.19 -10.43
CA ALA A 299 20.21 -21.47 -9.79
C ALA A 299 19.05 -21.97 -8.91
N THR A 300 18.10 -21.11 -8.54
CA THR A 300 16.95 -21.48 -7.72
C THR A 300 15.62 -21.00 -8.27
N GLY A 301 14.55 -21.70 -7.88
CA GLY A 301 13.17 -21.33 -8.15
C GLY A 301 12.75 -20.02 -7.46
N GLY A 302 11.70 -19.38 -7.96
CA GLY A 302 10.97 -18.33 -7.28
C GLY A 302 9.92 -18.92 -6.35
N LEU A 303 9.57 -18.21 -5.27
CA LEU A 303 8.53 -18.63 -4.34
C LEU A 303 7.34 -17.66 -4.39
N ILE A 304 6.14 -18.20 -4.46
CA ILE A 304 4.88 -17.45 -4.43
C ILE A 304 4.05 -18.01 -3.27
N ILE A 305 3.58 -17.15 -2.37
CA ILE A 305 2.77 -17.52 -1.21
C ILE A 305 1.44 -16.77 -1.25
N ALA A 306 0.33 -17.50 -1.19
CA ALA A 306 -1.02 -16.93 -1.18
C ALA A 306 -1.90 -17.57 -0.10
N GLY A 307 -2.29 -16.79 0.91
CA GLY A 307 -3.21 -17.26 1.97
C GLY A 307 -4.68 -16.92 1.76
N SER A 308 -4.99 -15.94 0.90
CA SER A 308 -6.34 -15.37 0.78
C SER A 308 -7.23 -16.14 -0.19
N TYR A 309 -8.48 -16.42 0.20
CA TYR A 309 -9.49 -17.12 -0.60
C TYR A 309 -10.40 -16.21 -1.47
N VAL A 310 -10.11 -14.91 -1.58
CA VAL A 310 -11.00 -13.97 -2.31
C VAL A 310 -11.04 -14.22 -3.83
N PRO A 311 -12.17 -13.93 -4.52
CA PRO A 311 -12.35 -14.26 -5.94
C PRO A 311 -11.23 -13.79 -6.87
N LYS A 312 -10.78 -12.54 -6.70
CA LYS A 312 -9.69 -11.98 -7.51
C LYS A 312 -8.38 -12.75 -7.33
N THR A 313 -8.01 -13.08 -6.09
CA THR A 313 -6.83 -13.91 -5.82
C THR A 313 -7.00 -15.30 -6.44
N THR A 314 -8.19 -15.93 -6.35
CA THR A 314 -8.46 -17.23 -7.00
C THR A 314 -8.22 -17.16 -8.50
N SER A 315 -8.77 -16.14 -9.19
CA SER A 315 -8.60 -15.98 -10.64
C SER A 315 -7.13 -15.79 -11.05
N GLN A 316 -6.38 -14.96 -10.32
CA GLN A 316 -4.97 -14.70 -10.60
C GLN A 316 -4.08 -15.93 -10.36
N LEU A 317 -4.40 -16.74 -9.35
CA LEU A 317 -3.70 -18.00 -9.08
C LEU A 317 -4.00 -19.05 -10.16
N LYS A 318 -5.26 -19.14 -10.60
CA LYS A 318 -5.65 -20.03 -11.71
C LYS A 318 -4.88 -19.67 -12.99
N ALA A 319 -4.88 -18.39 -13.36
CA ALA A 319 -4.12 -17.89 -14.51
C ALA A 319 -2.61 -18.16 -14.38
N LEU A 320 -2.03 -17.96 -13.18
CA LEU A 320 -0.62 -18.31 -12.91
C LEU A 320 -0.35 -19.80 -13.15
N ILE A 321 -1.19 -20.69 -12.65
CA ILE A 321 -1.02 -22.15 -12.79
C ILE A 321 -1.12 -22.55 -14.27
N GLU A 322 -2.13 -22.03 -14.99
CA GLU A 322 -2.35 -22.33 -16.42
C GLU A 322 -1.20 -21.84 -17.30
N VAL A 323 -0.76 -20.59 -17.11
CA VAL A 323 0.34 -20.00 -17.90
C VAL A 323 1.68 -20.65 -17.59
N ALA A 324 1.94 -20.99 -16.33
CA ALA A 324 3.22 -21.54 -15.92
C ALA A 324 3.41 -23.00 -16.30
N GLY A 325 2.33 -23.79 -16.33
CA GLY A 325 2.38 -25.22 -16.65
C GLY A 325 3.41 -25.98 -15.82
N ASP A 326 4.28 -26.72 -16.52
CA ASP A 326 5.32 -27.56 -15.92
C ASP A 326 6.47 -26.78 -15.25
N LYS A 327 6.53 -25.46 -15.43
CA LYS A 327 7.51 -24.57 -14.80
C LYS A 327 7.12 -24.18 -13.36
N LEU A 328 5.93 -24.52 -12.89
CA LEU A 328 5.45 -24.25 -11.53
C LEU A 328 5.12 -25.54 -10.80
N THR A 329 5.53 -25.63 -9.54
CA THR A 329 5.09 -26.67 -8.60
C THR A 329 4.09 -26.03 -7.66
N THR A 330 2.83 -26.46 -7.74
CA THR A 330 1.80 -26.01 -6.81
C THR A 330 1.72 -26.96 -5.63
N VAL A 331 1.77 -26.41 -4.43
CA VAL A 331 1.61 -27.12 -3.17
C VAL A 331 0.46 -26.45 -2.43
N GLU A 332 -0.64 -27.18 -2.29
CA GLU A 332 -1.80 -26.73 -1.53
C GLU A 332 -1.68 -27.21 -0.08
N LEU A 333 -1.81 -26.28 0.86
CA LEU A 333 -1.96 -26.57 2.28
C LEU A 333 -3.45 -26.75 2.59
N ASN A 334 -3.83 -27.97 2.97
CA ASN A 334 -5.21 -28.29 3.32
C ASN A 334 -5.59 -27.65 4.65
N VAL A 335 -6.49 -26.66 4.62
CA VAL A 335 -6.87 -25.90 5.82
C VAL A 335 -7.53 -26.78 6.88
N ASN A 336 -8.31 -27.80 6.50
CA ASN A 336 -8.91 -28.72 7.48
C ASN A 336 -7.83 -29.46 8.29
N LYS A 337 -6.77 -29.95 7.63
CA LYS A 337 -5.64 -30.60 8.32
C LYS A 337 -4.85 -29.64 9.20
N LEU A 338 -4.71 -28.37 8.78
CA LEU A 338 -4.06 -27.34 9.60
C LEU A 338 -4.83 -27.07 10.90
N LEU A 339 -6.16 -27.20 10.87
CA LEU A 339 -7.06 -26.96 12.01
C LEU A 339 -7.26 -28.20 12.89
N GLU A 340 -7.06 -29.41 12.36
CA GLU A 340 -7.38 -30.68 13.02
C GLU A 340 -6.57 -30.93 14.30
N SER A 341 -5.24 -30.85 14.23
CA SER A 341 -4.33 -31.02 15.38
C SER A 341 -2.93 -30.50 15.06
N ASP A 342 -2.12 -30.27 16.09
CA ASP A 342 -0.72 -29.86 15.91
C ASP A 342 0.11 -30.90 15.14
N ALA A 343 -0.18 -32.20 15.35
CA ALA A 343 0.47 -33.28 14.63
C ALA A 343 0.10 -33.28 13.13
N SER A 344 -1.19 -33.13 12.81
CA SER A 344 -1.69 -33.06 11.42
C SER A 344 -1.12 -31.83 10.69
N ARG A 345 -1.13 -30.67 11.37
CA ARG A 345 -0.49 -29.44 10.88
C ARG A 345 1.01 -29.62 10.62
N GLY A 346 1.72 -30.27 11.54
CA GLY A 346 3.14 -30.56 11.41
C GLY A 346 3.46 -31.43 10.19
N GLN A 347 2.66 -32.46 9.94
CA GLN A 347 2.80 -33.34 8.77
C GLN A 347 2.57 -32.59 7.45
N GLU A 348 1.49 -31.81 7.38
CA GLU A 348 1.17 -31.02 6.18
C GLU A 348 2.29 -30.03 5.85
N LEU A 349 2.83 -29.34 6.86
CA LEU A 349 3.97 -28.43 6.69
C LEU A 349 5.25 -29.17 6.26
N ASN A 350 5.53 -30.34 6.82
CA ASN A 350 6.70 -31.14 6.44
C ASN A 350 6.63 -31.56 4.98
N HIS A 351 5.46 -32.04 4.54
CA HIS A 351 5.23 -32.41 3.16
C HIS A 351 5.45 -31.22 2.23
N ALA A 352 4.86 -30.07 2.56
CA ALA A 352 5.03 -28.86 1.76
C ALA A 352 6.49 -28.41 1.67
N LEU A 353 7.23 -28.46 2.79
CA LEU A 353 8.65 -28.11 2.85
C LEU A 353 9.51 -29.03 1.98
N GLU A 354 9.25 -30.33 1.99
CA GLU A 354 9.99 -31.31 1.18
C GLU A 354 9.78 -31.04 -0.32
N VAL A 355 8.52 -30.92 -0.74
CA VAL A 355 8.17 -30.66 -2.15
C VAL A 355 8.72 -29.32 -2.61
N ALA A 356 8.55 -28.27 -1.81
CA ALA A 356 9.05 -26.94 -2.15
C ALA A 356 10.58 -26.90 -2.24
N SER A 357 11.29 -27.50 -1.27
CA SER A 357 12.76 -27.50 -1.26
C SER A 357 13.33 -28.21 -2.48
N LYS A 358 12.75 -29.36 -2.86
CA LYS A 358 13.16 -30.11 -4.05
C LYS A 358 12.93 -29.31 -5.34
N ALA A 359 11.77 -28.68 -5.48
CA ALA A 359 11.44 -27.90 -6.67
C ALA A 359 12.32 -26.64 -6.81
N LEU A 360 12.53 -25.91 -5.71
CA LEU A 360 13.36 -24.70 -5.70
C LEU A 360 14.82 -24.99 -6.09
N GLN A 361 15.36 -26.17 -5.78
CA GLN A 361 16.71 -26.59 -6.21
C GLN A 361 16.80 -26.98 -7.69
N GLN A 362 15.67 -27.25 -8.35
CA GLN A 362 15.58 -27.60 -9.77
C GLN A 362 15.20 -26.41 -10.65
N PRO A 363 15.73 -25.22 -10.32
CA PRO A 363 15.24 -23.89 -10.69
C PRO A 363 13.75 -23.71 -10.99
N LYS A 364 12.87 -24.52 -10.38
CA LYS A 364 11.43 -24.53 -10.66
C LYS A 364 10.68 -23.67 -9.64
N ASP A 365 9.75 -22.85 -10.11
CA ASP A 365 9.01 -21.97 -9.22
C ASP A 365 8.02 -22.77 -8.38
N VAL A 366 7.77 -22.29 -7.16
CA VAL A 366 6.85 -22.93 -6.23
C VAL A 366 5.74 -21.97 -5.86
N LEU A 367 4.50 -22.43 -5.96
CA LEU A 367 3.32 -21.78 -5.40
C LEU A 367 2.90 -22.54 -4.14
N ILE A 368 2.93 -21.87 -3.00
CA ILE A 368 2.32 -22.31 -1.75
C ILE A 368 0.99 -21.56 -1.62
N MET A 369 -0.11 -22.31 -1.59
CA MET A 369 -1.44 -21.73 -1.40
C MET A 369 -2.25 -22.53 -0.40
N THR A 370 -3.22 -21.89 0.21
CA THR A 370 -4.22 -22.58 1.04
C THR A 370 -5.35 -23.14 0.18
N SER A 371 -5.97 -24.22 0.66
CA SER A 371 -7.17 -24.79 0.03
C SER A 371 -8.26 -23.73 -0.14
N ARG A 372 -9.01 -23.80 -1.25
CA ARG A 372 -9.96 -22.76 -1.66
C ARG A 372 -11.37 -22.93 -1.11
N ASP A 373 -11.65 -24.04 -0.44
CA ASP A 373 -12.94 -24.27 0.23
C ASP A 373 -13.13 -23.23 1.34
N ILE A 374 -14.29 -22.56 1.34
CA ILE A 374 -14.63 -21.58 2.37
C ILE A 374 -14.93 -22.34 3.65
N ILE A 375 -14.01 -22.26 4.61
CA ILE A 375 -14.21 -22.75 5.98
C ILE A 375 -14.54 -21.53 6.84
N THR A 376 -15.83 -21.27 7.01
CA THR A 376 -16.33 -20.26 7.95
C THR A 376 -16.53 -20.90 9.32
N GLY A 377 -16.09 -20.21 10.37
CA GLY A 377 -16.45 -20.57 11.73
C GLY A 377 -17.95 -20.32 12.00
N ALA A 378 -18.44 -20.76 13.15
CA ALA A 378 -19.84 -20.53 13.55
C ALA A 378 -20.15 -19.05 13.82
N ASP A 379 -19.11 -18.23 14.01
CA ASP A 379 -19.19 -16.79 14.26
C ASP A 379 -17.94 -16.05 13.70
N GLU A 380 -17.93 -14.72 13.83
CA GLU A 380 -16.83 -13.87 13.37
C GLU A 380 -15.51 -14.20 14.08
N ARG A 381 -15.58 -14.57 15.37
CA ARG A 381 -14.42 -14.88 16.21
C ARG A 381 -13.74 -16.17 15.76
N SER A 382 -14.50 -17.24 15.55
CA SER A 382 -14.00 -18.51 15.05
C SER A 382 -13.47 -18.41 13.61
N SER A 383 -14.04 -17.52 12.79
CA SER A 383 -13.50 -17.22 11.45
C SER A 383 -12.15 -16.49 11.50
N LEU A 384 -11.97 -15.58 12.47
CA LEU A 384 -10.68 -14.93 12.74
C LEU A 384 -9.63 -15.91 13.29
N ASP A 385 -10.03 -16.83 14.16
CA ASP A 385 -9.15 -17.87 14.71
C ASP A 385 -8.63 -18.80 13.60
N ILE A 386 -9.49 -19.20 12.66
CA ILE A 386 -9.09 -19.97 11.47
C ILE A 386 -8.06 -19.20 10.64
N GLY A 387 -8.32 -17.93 10.35
CA GLY A 387 -7.39 -17.07 9.62
C GLY A 387 -6.02 -16.97 10.31
N SER A 388 -6.02 -16.91 11.64
CA SER A 388 -4.80 -16.84 12.46
C SER A 388 -3.99 -18.13 12.39
N VAL A 389 -4.63 -19.30 12.46
CA VAL A 389 -3.95 -20.60 12.32
C VAL A 389 -3.33 -20.75 10.93
N VAL A 390 -4.07 -20.36 9.89
CA VAL A 390 -3.59 -20.40 8.50
C VAL A 390 -2.39 -19.47 8.30
N ALA A 391 -2.47 -18.23 8.79
CA ALA A 391 -1.38 -17.27 8.72
C ALA A 391 -0.13 -17.80 9.46
N ALA A 392 -0.30 -18.34 10.67
CA ALA A 392 0.79 -18.94 11.44
C ALA A 392 1.43 -20.13 10.71
N ALA A 393 0.64 -20.97 10.04
CA ALA A 393 1.16 -22.09 9.25
C ALA A 393 2.01 -21.61 8.06
N LEU A 394 1.57 -20.58 7.33
CA LEU A 394 2.35 -19.99 6.23
C LEU A 394 3.64 -19.34 6.72
N VAL A 395 3.60 -18.66 7.88
CA VAL A 395 4.80 -18.10 8.52
C VAL A 395 5.76 -19.23 8.89
N ALA A 396 5.27 -20.27 9.57
CA ALA A 396 6.09 -21.42 9.96
C ALA A 396 6.69 -22.14 8.76
N PHE A 397 5.95 -22.29 7.66
CA PHE A 397 6.49 -22.79 6.39
C PHE A 397 7.68 -21.93 5.94
N LEU A 398 7.48 -20.61 5.83
CA LEU A 398 8.52 -19.71 5.35
C LEU A 398 9.73 -19.70 6.29
N GLU A 399 9.54 -19.72 7.61
CA GLU A 399 10.61 -19.76 8.63
C GLU A 399 11.43 -21.06 8.59
N ARG A 400 10.81 -22.18 8.23
CA ARG A 400 11.46 -23.50 8.20
C ARG A 400 12.13 -23.83 6.86
N LEU A 401 11.68 -23.21 5.77
CA LEU A 401 12.26 -23.40 4.43
C LEU A 401 13.73 -22.98 4.40
N GLN A 402 14.64 -23.90 4.07
CA GLN A 402 16.09 -23.60 4.08
C GLN A 402 16.60 -23.05 2.74
N VAL A 403 16.00 -23.48 1.63
CA VAL A 403 16.42 -23.06 0.28
C VAL A 403 15.98 -21.61 0.05
N LYS A 404 16.95 -20.71 -0.15
CA LYS A 404 16.68 -19.32 -0.52
C LYS A 404 16.13 -19.27 -1.96
N PRO A 405 14.86 -18.85 -2.15
CA PRO A 405 14.33 -18.66 -3.50
C PRO A 405 14.99 -17.43 -4.15
N ARG A 406 14.93 -17.31 -5.47
CA ARG A 406 15.47 -16.13 -6.16
C ARG A 406 14.64 -14.86 -5.95
N TYR A 407 13.36 -15.02 -5.66
CA TYR A 407 12.44 -13.97 -5.21
C TYR A 407 11.33 -14.59 -4.35
N LEU A 408 10.63 -13.75 -3.58
CA LEU A 408 9.38 -14.11 -2.91
C LEU A 408 8.26 -13.16 -3.34
N ILE A 409 7.12 -13.70 -3.78
CA ILE A 409 5.87 -12.95 -3.99
C ILE A 409 4.88 -13.37 -2.91
N ALA A 410 4.40 -12.43 -2.10
CA ALA A 410 3.29 -12.66 -1.18
C ALA A 410 2.02 -11.99 -1.71
N LYS A 411 0.92 -12.73 -1.73
CA LYS A 411 -0.36 -12.25 -2.29
C LYS A 411 -1.39 -11.98 -1.18
N GLY A 412 -1.84 -10.74 -1.11
CA GLY A 412 -2.82 -10.24 -0.13
C GLY A 412 -2.17 -9.45 1.00
N GLY A 413 -2.90 -8.48 1.58
CA GLY A 413 -2.37 -7.55 2.59
C GLY A 413 -1.80 -8.27 3.81
N ILE A 414 -2.64 -9.02 4.53
CA ILE A 414 -2.23 -9.77 5.73
C ILE A 414 -1.08 -10.74 5.43
N THR A 415 -1.22 -11.57 4.39
CA THR A 415 -0.15 -12.51 3.98
C THR A 415 1.16 -11.77 3.71
N SER A 416 1.10 -10.62 3.02
CA SER A 416 2.30 -9.83 2.74
C SER A 416 2.91 -9.20 3.99
N SER A 417 2.08 -8.82 4.96
CA SER A 417 2.56 -8.27 6.23
C SER A 417 3.29 -9.35 7.02
N ASP A 418 2.67 -10.52 7.17
CA ASP A 418 3.22 -11.63 7.93
C ASP A 418 4.48 -12.22 7.27
N MET A 419 4.51 -12.35 5.94
CA MET A 419 5.71 -12.82 5.25
C MET A 419 6.88 -11.84 5.41
N ALA A 420 6.64 -10.52 5.39
CA ALA A 420 7.69 -9.53 5.58
C ALA A 420 8.20 -9.49 7.03
N THR A 421 7.27 -9.35 7.99
CA THR A 421 7.57 -9.05 9.40
C THR A 421 7.92 -10.28 10.23
N LYS A 422 7.23 -11.40 10.01
CA LYS A 422 7.42 -12.64 10.78
C LYS A 422 8.26 -13.65 10.01
N GLY A 423 7.89 -13.94 8.76
CA GLY A 423 8.59 -14.95 7.95
C GLY A 423 10.01 -14.56 7.54
N LEU A 424 10.16 -13.37 6.94
CA LEU A 424 11.47 -12.82 6.53
C LEU A 424 12.15 -12.02 7.65
N ARG A 425 11.43 -11.66 8.72
CA ARG A 425 11.96 -10.91 9.87
C ARG A 425 12.61 -9.59 9.47
N MET A 426 12.05 -8.90 8.48
CA MET A 426 12.51 -7.58 8.07
C MET A 426 12.16 -6.59 9.16
N LYS A 427 13.15 -5.86 9.71
CA LYS A 427 12.90 -4.72 10.61
C LYS A 427 12.91 -3.41 9.83
N LYS A 428 13.83 -3.31 8.87
CA LYS A 428 13.90 -2.25 7.87
C LYS A 428 14.04 -2.83 6.46
N ALA A 429 13.29 -2.30 5.51
CA ALA A 429 13.41 -2.65 4.09
C ALA A 429 13.42 -1.39 3.22
N THR A 430 14.05 -1.47 2.06
CA THR A 430 14.02 -0.42 1.03
C THR A 430 13.02 -0.80 -0.05
N VAL A 431 12.16 0.15 -0.43
CA VAL A 431 11.28 0.04 -1.60
C VAL A 431 12.13 0.21 -2.86
N MET A 432 12.28 -0.84 -3.65
CA MET A 432 13.10 -0.82 -4.87
C MET A 432 12.34 -0.28 -6.08
N GLY A 433 11.02 -0.08 -5.94
CA GLY A 433 10.09 0.24 -7.01
C GLY A 433 8.94 -0.75 -7.05
N GLN A 434 8.54 -1.16 -8.24
CA GLN A 434 7.36 -2.00 -8.46
C GLN A 434 7.69 -3.21 -9.34
N ALA A 435 7.09 -4.37 -9.07
CA ALA A 435 7.18 -5.55 -9.94
C ALA A 435 6.21 -5.49 -11.12
N ALA A 436 5.09 -4.78 -10.95
CA ALA A 436 4.10 -4.41 -11.95
C ALA A 436 3.41 -3.11 -11.47
N PRO A 437 2.69 -2.36 -12.32
CA PRO A 437 1.98 -1.15 -11.89
C PRO A 437 1.13 -1.39 -10.64
N GLY A 438 1.44 -0.69 -9.55
CA GLY A 438 0.77 -0.81 -8.25
C GLY A 438 1.10 -2.08 -7.46
N VAL A 439 2.19 -2.78 -7.78
CA VAL A 439 2.66 -3.98 -7.09
C VAL A 439 4.08 -3.72 -6.52
N PRO A 440 4.19 -3.29 -5.25
CA PRO A 440 5.46 -2.86 -4.67
C PRO A 440 6.49 -3.99 -4.51
N LEU A 441 7.76 -3.61 -4.62
CA LEU A 441 8.92 -4.48 -4.47
C LEU A 441 9.85 -3.93 -3.38
N TRP A 442 10.14 -4.75 -2.37
CA TRP A 442 11.02 -4.43 -1.27
C TRP A 442 12.29 -5.28 -1.30
N ARG A 443 13.33 -4.79 -0.62
CA ARG A 443 14.54 -5.54 -0.30
C ARG A 443 15.00 -5.18 1.11
N CYS A 444 15.32 -6.18 1.92
CA CYS A 444 15.95 -5.99 3.22
C CYS A 444 17.37 -6.53 3.15
N ASP A 445 18.36 -5.69 3.43
CA ASP A 445 19.78 -6.06 3.41
C ASP A 445 20.33 -6.34 4.83
N GLU A 446 19.48 -6.26 5.86
CA GLU A 446 19.90 -6.50 7.26
C GLU A 446 20.24 -7.98 7.50
N PRO A 447 21.39 -8.29 8.15
CA PRO A 447 21.77 -9.67 8.46
C PRO A 447 20.79 -10.42 9.38
N THR A 448 19.97 -9.69 10.13
CA THR A 448 18.92 -10.26 10.99
C THR A 448 17.71 -10.77 10.21
N SER A 449 17.52 -10.30 8.97
CA SER A 449 16.50 -10.86 8.08
C SER A 449 16.89 -12.29 7.69
N LYS A 450 15.88 -13.16 7.54
CA LYS A 450 16.09 -14.56 7.15
C LYS A 450 16.95 -14.70 5.89
N TRP A 451 16.74 -13.83 4.89
CA TRP A 451 17.50 -13.82 3.65
C TRP A 451 17.79 -12.39 3.19
N ALA A 452 18.90 -11.83 3.69
CA ALA A 452 19.39 -10.53 3.25
C ALA A 452 19.50 -10.45 1.71
N GLY A 453 19.09 -9.31 1.16
CA GLY A 453 19.07 -9.00 -0.26
C GLY A 453 17.98 -9.71 -1.08
N LEU A 454 17.09 -10.50 -0.47
CA LEU A 454 16.01 -11.18 -1.20
C LEU A 454 15.00 -10.16 -1.75
N PRO A 455 14.72 -10.16 -3.07
CA PRO A 455 13.64 -9.37 -3.64
C PRO A 455 12.28 -9.91 -3.18
N TYR A 456 11.51 -9.04 -2.54
CA TYR A 456 10.22 -9.35 -1.94
C TYR A 456 9.10 -8.53 -2.57
N VAL A 457 8.17 -9.18 -3.25
CA VAL A 457 7.02 -8.53 -3.89
C VAL A 457 5.83 -8.59 -2.95
N VAL A 458 5.34 -7.41 -2.55
CA VAL A 458 4.06 -7.26 -1.86
C VAL A 458 2.99 -7.15 -2.93
N PHE A 459 2.22 -8.22 -3.16
CA PHE A 459 1.20 -8.25 -4.19
C PHE A 459 -0.18 -7.93 -3.60
N PRO A 460 -0.76 -6.74 -3.89
CA PRO A 460 -2.03 -6.34 -3.29
C PRO A 460 -3.20 -7.25 -3.68
N GLY A 461 -4.19 -7.35 -2.80
CA GLY A 461 -5.38 -8.18 -3.05
C GLY A 461 -6.23 -7.70 -4.22
N ASN A 462 -6.33 -6.38 -4.42
CA ASN A 462 -7.28 -5.73 -5.33
C ASN A 462 -6.64 -5.06 -6.56
N VAL A 463 -5.32 -5.14 -6.74
CA VAL A 463 -4.57 -4.51 -7.85
C VAL A 463 -4.14 -5.55 -8.89
N GLY A 464 -3.91 -5.08 -10.12
CA GLY A 464 -3.59 -5.90 -11.29
C GLY A 464 -4.81 -6.51 -11.95
N GLY A 465 -4.66 -6.90 -13.21
CA GLY A 465 -5.62 -7.72 -13.94
C GLY A 465 -5.49 -9.21 -13.60
N GLU A 466 -6.26 -10.03 -14.29
CA GLU A 466 -6.26 -11.50 -14.13
C GLU A 466 -4.87 -12.11 -14.34
N TYR A 467 -4.13 -11.66 -15.35
CA TYR A 467 -2.82 -12.22 -15.72
C TYR A 467 -1.62 -11.57 -15.02
N THR A 468 -1.79 -10.48 -14.28
CA THR A 468 -0.66 -9.70 -13.75
C THR A 468 0.29 -10.51 -12.86
N LEU A 469 -0.22 -11.43 -12.05
CA LEU A 469 0.63 -12.31 -11.22
C LEU A 469 1.47 -13.27 -12.09
N ALA A 470 0.84 -13.86 -13.11
CA ALA A 470 1.51 -14.74 -14.06
C ALA A 470 2.60 -14.00 -14.84
N GLU A 471 2.31 -12.78 -15.31
CA GLU A 471 3.26 -11.93 -16.03
C GLU A 471 4.48 -11.57 -15.20
N VAL A 472 4.28 -11.21 -13.92
CA VAL A 472 5.39 -10.91 -13.00
C VAL A 472 6.27 -12.15 -12.82
N ALA A 473 5.67 -13.30 -12.53
CA ALA A 473 6.40 -14.54 -12.36
C ALA A 473 7.17 -14.91 -13.63
N GLU A 474 6.53 -14.89 -14.81
CA GLU A 474 7.16 -15.24 -16.08
C GLU A 474 8.32 -14.30 -16.44
N LYS A 475 8.15 -12.98 -16.28
CA LYS A 475 9.22 -11.99 -16.53
C LYS A 475 10.43 -12.20 -15.60
N TRP A 476 10.24 -12.85 -14.45
CA TRP A 476 11.27 -13.11 -13.45
C TRP A 476 11.76 -14.56 -13.45
N ARG A 477 11.29 -15.39 -14.39
CA ARG A 477 11.90 -16.69 -14.69
C ARG A 477 13.20 -16.49 -15.48
N PRO A 478 14.22 -17.33 -15.24
CA PRO A 478 15.38 -17.39 -16.11
C PRO A 478 14.94 -17.70 -17.54
N SER A 479 15.46 -16.94 -18.51
CA SER A 479 15.37 -17.33 -19.90
C SER A 479 16.21 -18.61 -20.06
N ILE A 480 15.57 -19.74 -20.39
CA ILE A 480 16.33 -20.92 -20.81
C ILE A 480 16.90 -20.55 -22.17
N SER A 481 18.21 -20.30 -22.24
CA SER A 481 18.92 -20.30 -23.50
C SER A 481 18.72 -21.68 -24.12
N VAL A 482 17.79 -21.80 -25.06
CA VAL A 482 17.76 -22.97 -25.93
C VAL A 482 19.04 -22.86 -26.73
N ASN A 483 20.05 -23.65 -26.37
CA ASN A 483 21.19 -23.88 -27.24
C ASN A 483 20.60 -24.35 -28.57
N ARG A 484 20.58 -23.45 -29.56
CA ARG A 484 20.41 -23.85 -30.95
C ARG A 484 21.67 -24.64 -31.29
N CYS A 485 21.60 -25.95 -31.17
CA CYS A 485 22.54 -26.86 -31.82
C CYS A 485 22.42 -26.72 -33.33
#